data_AF-G0QR48-F1
#
_entry.id   AF-G0QR48-F1
#
_cell.length_a   1.000
_cell.length_b   1.000
_cell.length_c   1.000
_cell.angle_alpha   90.00
_cell.angle_beta   90.00
_cell.angle_gamma   90.00
#
_symmetry.space_group_name_H-M   'P 1'
#
loop_
_entity.id
_entity.type
_entity.pdbx_description
1 polymer ?
#
loop_
_entity_poly.entity_id
_entity_poly.type
_entity_poly.pdbx_seq_one_letter_code
_entity_poly.pdbx_strand_id
1 'polypeptide(L)'
;MRYNSTSFKKCGGIKIPKNDRIKGKDSDLHIYVQFLYDPQQEYLANAGWCQFLDILGPTHGDVNFNLSSLQGKKWDDPIEFNNLIEIVIHEITHILGFSYTDIPRWVTTDKTPHIKPTFKKNLRGIDTLFLRTPKVLEFARQYFNCPTLDGMPLENIGDDGSVGSHWKSTVIENEYMNASVSNTQAYYSGFTANLLRDTGFYDEINESMVEKIFYGQGVGCQHITGQCDSNRREYCEPEIDDQLCDYYHLGASECSKAQQENVINMNVNLTDNK
;
A
#
# COMPACT_ATOMS: atom_id res chain seq x y z
N MET A 1 -2.83 19.74 16.45
CA MET A 1 -3.81 19.24 17.47
C MET A 1 -3.16 18.80 18.79
N ARG A 2 -3.96 18.35 19.77
CA ARG A 2 -3.51 17.70 21.02
C ARG A 2 -3.62 16.18 20.96
N TYR A 3 -2.73 15.49 21.65
CA TYR A 3 -2.83 14.05 21.89
C TYR A 3 -3.67 13.75 23.14
N ASN A 4 -4.83 13.15 22.95
CA ASN A 4 -5.78 12.77 23.98
C ASN A 4 -6.32 11.33 23.81
N SER A 5 -5.59 10.46 23.11
CA SER A 5 -5.98 9.05 22.96
C SER A 5 -6.14 8.37 24.32
N THR A 6 -7.31 7.77 24.54
CA THR A 6 -7.60 6.92 25.71
C THR A 6 -7.18 5.47 25.49
N SER A 7 -7.21 5.04 24.22
CA SER A 7 -6.81 3.69 23.80
C SER A 7 -5.29 3.50 23.86
N PHE A 8 -4.54 4.57 23.59
CA PHE A 8 -3.09 4.51 23.50
C PHE A 8 -2.42 5.50 24.47
N LYS A 9 -1.59 4.97 25.39
CA LYS A 9 -0.76 5.82 26.28
C LYS A 9 0.54 6.27 25.61
N LYS A 10 0.92 5.61 24.52
CA LYS A 10 2.11 5.83 23.70
C LYS A 10 1.71 5.86 22.22
N CYS A 11 2.59 6.36 21.37
CA CYS A 11 2.50 6.19 19.92
C CYS A 11 3.65 5.28 19.52
N GLY A 12 3.35 4.05 19.10
CA GLY A 12 4.32 2.96 19.09
C GLY A 12 5.05 2.81 20.43
N GLY A 13 6.39 2.89 20.38
CA GLY A 13 7.28 2.88 21.53
C GLY A 13 7.44 4.24 22.22
N ILE A 14 7.03 5.34 21.59
CA ILE A 14 7.29 6.70 22.04
C ILE A 14 6.30 7.13 23.14
N LYS A 15 6.88 7.61 24.25
CA LYS A 15 6.12 8.33 25.28
C LYS A 15 5.81 9.74 24.77
N ILE A 16 4.52 10.00 24.57
CA ILE A 16 4.05 11.31 24.08
C ILE A 16 4.52 12.45 25.00
N PRO A 17 5.18 13.49 24.44
CA PRO A 17 5.57 14.68 25.20
C PRO A 17 4.40 15.33 25.93
N LYS A 18 4.64 15.81 27.16
CA LYS A 18 3.58 16.47 27.96
C LYS A 18 2.95 17.67 27.22
N ASN A 19 3.77 18.42 26.48
CA ASN A 19 3.28 19.57 25.71
C ASN A 19 2.30 19.17 24.61
N ASP A 20 2.51 18.03 23.94
CA ASP A 20 1.61 17.54 22.89
C ASP A 20 0.25 17.11 23.46
N ARG A 21 0.22 16.71 24.75
CA ARG A 21 -1.03 16.41 25.48
C ARG A 21 -1.74 17.65 26.00
N ILE A 22 -1.01 18.58 26.62
CA ILE A 22 -1.61 19.73 27.35
C ILE A 22 -1.90 20.89 26.40
N LYS A 23 -0.92 21.26 25.56
CA LYS A 23 -1.01 22.41 24.66
C LYS A 23 -1.37 21.97 23.24
N GLY A 24 -0.70 20.93 22.75
CA GLY A 24 -0.73 20.53 21.35
C GLY A 24 0.11 21.48 20.50
N LYS A 25 0.04 21.29 19.18
CA LYS A 25 0.59 22.22 18.18
C LYS A 25 -0.50 22.59 17.17
N ASP A 26 -0.23 23.57 16.33
CA ASP A 26 -1.06 23.87 15.16
C ASP A 26 -0.60 22.95 14.01
N SER A 27 -1.41 21.94 13.70
CA SER A 27 -1.03 20.81 12.85
C SER A 27 -2.22 19.88 12.61
N ASP A 28 -2.26 19.29 11.42
CA ASP A 28 -3.25 18.29 10.97
C ASP A 28 -2.77 16.84 11.17
N LEU A 29 -1.46 16.62 11.26
CA LEU A 29 -0.88 15.32 11.56
C LEU A 29 0.44 15.48 12.33
N HIS A 30 0.61 14.68 13.37
CA HIS A 30 1.87 14.55 14.11
C HIS A 30 2.45 13.16 13.95
N ILE A 31 3.59 13.07 13.27
CA ILE A 31 4.32 11.80 13.12
C ILE A 31 5.49 11.78 14.10
N TYR A 32 5.54 10.73 14.90
CA TYR A 32 6.64 10.44 15.80
C TYR A 32 7.57 9.41 15.15
N VAL A 33 8.84 9.77 14.97
CA VAL A 33 9.82 8.85 14.36
C VAL A 33 10.65 8.19 15.45
N GLN A 34 10.76 6.85 15.40
CA GLN A 34 11.59 6.05 16.30
C GLN A 34 12.45 5.05 15.55
N PHE A 35 13.50 4.60 16.24
CA PHE A 35 14.36 3.52 15.82
C PHE A 35 14.35 2.46 16.92
N LEU A 36 14.03 1.22 16.54
CA LEU A 36 14.10 0.06 17.42
C LEU A 36 15.07 -0.95 16.85
N TYR A 37 15.72 -1.74 17.69
CA TYR A 37 16.53 -2.87 17.24
C TYR A 37 15.75 -4.15 17.52
N ASP A 38 15.22 -4.78 16.48
CA ASP A 38 14.42 -6.00 16.57
C ASP A 38 14.89 -7.05 15.54
N PRO A 39 15.87 -7.90 15.90
CA PRO A 39 16.45 -8.87 14.98
C PRO A 39 15.50 -10.05 14.67
N GLN A 40 14.31 -10.11 15.27
CA GLN A 40 13.31 -11.16 14.99
C GLN A 40 12.37 -10.76 13.85
N GLN A 41 12.45 -9.52 13.38
CA GLN A 41 11.57 -8.95 12.39
C GLN A 41 12.37 -8.41 11.21
N GLU A 42 11.89 -8.61 9.99
CA GLU A 42 12.63 -8.25 8.76
C GLU A 42 12.20 -6.89 8.17
N TYR A 43 11.16 -6.25 8.70
CA TYR A 43 10.71 -4.94 8.20
C TYR A 43 11.81 -3.88 8.27
N LEU A 44 11.91 -3.01 7.26
CA LEU A 44 12.82 -1.86 7.28
C LEU A 44 12.20 -0.69 8.05
N ALA A 45 10.92 -0.44 7.79
CA ALA A 45 10.08 0.48 8.55
C ALA A 45 8.69 -0.15 8.74
N ASN A 46 7.97 0.29 9.77
CA ASN A 46 6.54 0.10 9.90
C ASN A 46 5.90 1.38 10.44
N ALA A 47 4.62 1.57 10.19
CA ALA A 47 3.91 2.71 10.72
C ALA A 47 2.45 2.43 11.04
N GLY A 48 1.89 3.30 11.87
CA GLY A 48 0.47 3.29 12.16
C GLY A 48 0.05 4.58 12.84
N TRP A 49 -1.23 4.88 12.79
CA TRP A 49 -1.78 5.94 13.61
C TRP A 49 -1.95 5.46 15.05
N CYS A 50 -1.77 6.37 16.00
CA CYS A 50 -1.94 6.13 17.43
C CYS A 50 -2.98 7.08 18.06
N GLN A 51 -3.53 8.00 17.25
CA GLN A 51 -4.75 8.74 17.56
C GLN A 51 -5.54 8.99 16.29
N PHE A 52 -6.81 8.62 16.35
CA PHE A 52 -7.80 8.83 15.31
C PHE A 52 -8.98 9.60 15.90
N LEU A 53 -9.44 10.63 15.19
CA LEU A 53 -10.67 11.36 15.52
C LEU A 53 -11.75 10.95 14.52
N ASP A 54 -12.92 10.55 15.00
CA ASP A 54 -14.01 10.17 14.11
C ASP A 54 -14.35 11.32 13.16
N ILE A 55 -14.67 10.98 11.91
CA ILE A 55 -14.95 11.91 10.79
C ILE A 55 -13.72 12.68 10.28
N LEU A 56 -12.79 13.08 11.16
CA LEU A 56 -11.61 13.86 10.78
C LEU A 56 -10.42 12.99 10.35
N GLY A 57 -10.35 11.77 10.86
CA GLY A 57 -9.30 10.80 10.52
C GLY A 57 -8.12 10.79 11.50
N PRO A 58 -6.99 10.22 11.05
CA PRO A 58 -5.76 10.13 11.81
C PRO A 58 -5.16 11.50 12.13
N THR A 59 -4.68 11.68 13.36
CA THR A 59 -4.12 12.96 13.83
C THR A 59 -2.73 12.83 14.42
N HIS A 60 -2.39 11.62 14.88
CA HIS A 60 -1.06 11.28 15.35
C HIS A 60 -0.74 9.87 14.89
N GLY A 61 0.48 9.64 14.46
CA GLY A 61 1.00 8.33 14.12
C GLY A 61 2.49 8.24 14.42
N ASP A 62 3.03 7.04 14.25
CA ASP A 62 4.45 6.80 14.38
C ASP A 62 4.99 6.05 13.17
N VAL A 63 6.26 6.34 12.87
CA VAL A 63 7.07 5.57 11.92
C VAL A 63 8.23 4.99 12.72
N ASN A 64 8.38 3.68 12.63
CA ASN A 64 9.39 2.93 13.35
C ASN A 64 10.33 2.24 12.38
N PHE A 65 11.62 2.54 12.51
CA PHE A 65 12.69 1.95 11.74
C PHE A 65 13.35 0.80 12.49
N ASN A 66 13.57 -0.33 11.82
CA ASN A 66 14.27 -1.47 12.42
C ASN A 66 15.79 -1.39 12.18
N LEU A 67 16.55 -1.05 13.21
CA LEU A 67 18.00 -0.95 13.17
C LEU A 67 18.68 -2.27 12.78
N SER A 68 18.11 -3.45 13.05
CA SER A 68 18.73 -4.71 12.61
C SER A 68 18.64 -4.88 11.10
N SER A 69 17.53 -4.49 10.47
CA SER A 69 17.34 -4.58 9.02
C SER A 69 18.04 -3.45 8.26
N LEU A 70 18.24 -2.31 8.92
CA LEU A 70 18.98 -1.16 8.37
C LEU A 70 20.50 -1.32 8.45
N GLN A 71 21.01 -2.23 9.29
CA GLN A 71 22.44 -2.48 9.39
C GLN A 71 22.99 -3.07 8.08
N GLY A 72 24.11 -2.52 7.60
CA GLY A 72 24.79 -3.00 6.40
C GLY A 72 24.29 -2.41 5.08
N LYS A 73 23.23 -1.59 5.12
CA LYS A 73 22.78 -0.78 3.98
C LYS A 73 23.72 0.39 3.72
N LYS A 74 23.89 0.76 2.45
CA LYS A 74 24.73 1.86 1.98
C LYS A 74 23.84 3.07 1.70
N TRP A 75 23.66 3.92 2.70
CA TRP A 75 22.77 5.08 2.58
C TRP A 75 23.32 6.22 1.70
N ASP A 76 24.59 6.13 1.30
CA ASP A 76 25.18 6.96 0.26
C ASP A 76 24.88 6.46 -1.16
N ASP A 77 24.38 5.22 -1.31
CA ASP A 77 23.82 4.70 -2.56
C ASP A 77 22.43 5.31 -2.80
N PRO A 78 22.23 6.07 -3.89
CA PRO A 78 20.94 6.71 -4.17
C PRO A 78 19.79 5.71 -4.34
N ILE A 79 20.05 4.50 -4.84
CA ILE A 79 19.02 3.47 -5.06
C ILE A 79 18.57 2.92 -3.71
N GLU A 80 19.50 2.52 -2.85
CA GLU A 80 19.14 2.01 -1.51
C GLU A 80 18.41 3.06 -0.68
N PHE A 81 18.84 4.32 -0.77
CA PHE A 81 18.16 5.41 -0.08
C PHE A 81 16.74 5.65 -0.64
N ASN A 82 16.58 5.69 -1.96
CA ASN A 82 15.27 5.89 -2.58
C ASN A 82 14.30 4.75 -2.22
N ASN A 83 14.75 3.50 -2.24
CA ASN A 83 13.93 2.34 -1.85
C ASN A 83 13.45 2.47 -0.40
N LEU A 84 14.30 2.94 0.52
CA LEU A 84 13.87 3.21 1.90
C LEU A 84 12.81 4.31 1.95
N ILE A 85 12.98 5.39 1.19
CA ILE A 85 12.01 6.49 1.16
C ILE A 85 10.66 6.03 0.60
N GLU A 86 10.65 5.18 -0.44
CA GLU A 86 9.41 4.59 -0.97
C GLU A 86 8.68 3.77 0.10
N ILE A 87 9.40 2.94 0.86
CA ILE A 87 8.84 2.19 1.99
C ILE A 87 8.30 3.15 3.05
N VAL A 88 9.02 4.22 3.39
CA VAL A 88 8.53 5.19 4.39
C VAL A 88 7.27 5.90 3.91
N ILE A 89 7.15 6.22 2.62
CA ILE A 89 5.94 6.84 2.05
C ILE A 89 4.76 5.85 2.06
N HIS A 90 5.00 4.57 1.75
CA HIS A 90 4.03 3.49 1.91
C HIS A 90 3.50 3.43 3.35
N GLU A 91 4.40 3.34 4.31
CA GLU A 91 4.07 3.27 5.74
C GLU A 91 3.33 4.52 6.22
N ILE A 92 3.73 5.72 5.78
CA ILE A 92 3.00 6.95 6.07
C ILE A 92 1.57 6.89 5.50
N THR A 93 1.34 6.23 4.37
CA THR A 93 -0.01 6.10 3.80
C THR A 93 -0.94 5.25 4.69
N HIS A 94 -0.41 4.27 5.42
CA HIS A 94 -1.16 3.61 6.49
C HIS A 94 -1.53 4.58 7.62
N ILE A 95 -0.61 5.49 8.01
CA ILE A 95 -0.95 6.58 8.96
C ILE A 95 -2.06 7.47 8.39
N LEU A 96 -2.08 7.71 7.07
CA LEU A 96 -3.12 8.50 6.40
C LEU A 96 -4.48 7.78 6.32
N GLY A 97 -4.56 6.53 6.75
CA GLY A 97 -5.82 5.82 6.97
C GLY A 97 -6.13 4.74 5.94
N PHE A 98 -5.15 4.30 5.15
CA PHE A 98 -5.30 3.06 4.40
C PHE A 98 -4.98 1.85 5.29
N SER A 99 -5.98 1.26 5.91
CA SER A 99 -5.86 -0.08 6.52
C SER A 99 -7.20 -0.78 6.55
N TYR A 100 -7.20 -2.11 6.65
CA TYR A 100 -8.43 -2.91 6.79
C TYR A 100 -9.34 -2.40 7.92
N THR A 101 -8.75 -2.02 9.05
CA THR A 101 -9.48 -1.57 10.24
C THR A 101 -9.98 -0.13 10.14
N ASP A 102 -9.42 0.67 9.24
CA ASP A 102 -9.81 2.06 9.01
C ASP A 102 -10.95 2.19 7.99
N ILE A 103 -11.07 1.27 7.03
CA ILE A 103 -12.11 1.32 5.99
C ILE A 103 -13.52 1.55 6.55
N PRO A 104 -13.97 0.89 7.63
CA PRO A 104 -15.29 1.13 8.22
C PRO A 104 -15.47 2.53 8.83
N ARG A 105 -14.37 3.26 9.09
CA ARG A 105 -14.34 4.60 9.70
C ARG A 105 -14.29 5.71 8.66
N TRP A 106 -14.06 5.37 7.39
CA TRP A 106 -14.06 6.33 6.30
C TRP A 106 -15.44 6.95 6.12
N VAL A 107 -15.44 8.21 5.69
CA VAL A 107 -16.65 8.98 5.49
C VAL A 107 -16.74 9.48 4.05
N THR A 108 -17.96 9.72 3.60
CA THR A 108 -18.26 10.42 2.35
C THR A 108 -17.97 11.92 2.50
N THR A 109 -18.05 12.66 1.39
CA THR A 109 -17.84 14.12 1.36
C THR A 109 -18.79 14.88 2.28
N ASP A 110 -20.01 14.36 2.52
CA ASP A 110 -20.98 14.92 3.47
C ASP A 110 -20.76 14.47 4.93
N LYS A 111 -19.60 13.84 5.21
CA LYS A 111 -19.15 13.38 6.53
C LYS A 111 -20.05 12.30 7.15
N THR A 112 -20.73 11.51 6.31
CA THR A 112 -21.48 10.32 6.74
C THR A 112 -20.67 9.03 6.48
N PRO A 113 -20.88 7.95 7.24
CA PRO A 113 -20.16 6.70 7.01
C PRO A 113 -20.50 6.09 5.64
N HIS A 114 -19.50 5.50 4.97
CA HIS A 114 -19.76 4.70 3.76
C HIS A 114 -20.67 3.51 4.08
N ILE A 115 -21.68 3.27 3.24
CA ILE A 115 -22.60 2.15 3.43
C ILE A 115 -21.96 0.87 2.90
N LYS A 116 -21.54 -0.02 3.81
CA LYS A 116 -20.92 -1.31 3.49
C LYS A 116 -19.78 -1.11 2.46
N PRO A 117 -18.70 -0.39 2.80
CA PRO A 117 -17.62 -0.02 1.87
C PRO A 117 -16.86 -1.22 1.30
N THR A 118 -16.99 -2.39 1.95
CA THR A 118 -16.36 -3.63 1.53
C THR A 118 -17.34 -4.79 1.49
N PHE A 119 -16.96 -5.84 0.76
CA PHE A 119 -17.63 -7.13 0.78
C PHE A 119 -16.60 -8.23 0.48
N LYS A 120 -16.90 -9.47 0.89
CA LYS A 120 -16.07 -10.63 0.54
C LYS A 120 -16.64 -11.34 -0.68
N LYS A 121 -15.76 -11.80 -1.57
CA LYS A 121 -16.09 -12.64 -2.72
C LYS A 121 -14.93 -13.60 -2.97
N ASN A 122 -15.25 -14.82 -3.41
CA ASN A 122 -14.23 -15.77 -3.82
C ASN A 122 -13.54 -15.26 -5.09
N LEU A 123 -12.21 -15.12 -5.04
CA LEU A 123 -11.36 -14.76 -6.16
C LEU A 123 -10.33 -15.88 -6.33
N ARG A 124 -10.41 -16.60 -7.45
CA ARG A 124 -9.49 -17.70 -7.80
C ARG A 124 -9.35 -18.76 -6.69
N GLY A 125 -10.46 -19.09 -6.02
CA GLY A 125 -10.49 -20.09 -4.95
C GLY A 125 -10.24 -19.55 -3.55
N ILE A 126 -9.87 -18.28 -3.39
CA ILE A 126 -9.56 -17.66 -2.09
C ILE A 126 -10.58 -16.56 -1.78
N ASP A 127 -11.12 -16.58 -0.56
CA ASP A 127 -12.00 -15.49 -0.09
C ASP A 127 -11.21 -14.18 -0.01
N THR A 128 -11.67 -13.19 -0.76
CA THR A 128 -10.96 -11.92 -0.94
C THR A 128 -11.87 -10.77 -0.56
N LEU A 129 -11.31 -9.77 0.12
CA LEU A 129 -12.00 -8.54 0.45
C LEU A 129 -11.95 -7.59 -0.76
N PHE A 130 -13.10 -7.07 -1.15
CA PHE A 130 -13.24 -6.09 -2.22
C PHE A 130 -13.65 -4.75 -1.64
N LEU A 131 -12.97 -3.68 -2.05
CA LEU A 131 -13.30 -2.29 -1.75
C LEU A 131 -14.22 -1.72 -2.83
N ARG A 132 -15.33 -1.10 -2.45
CA ARG A 132 -16.33 -0.57 -3.39
C ARG A 132 -16.78 0.85 -3.07
N THR A 133 -15.87 1.64 -2.51
CA THR A 133 -16.10 3.07 -2.30
C THR A 133 -16.20 3.80 -3.65
N PRO A 134 -16.93 4.93 -3.71
CA PRO A 134 -17.38 5.50 -4.98
C PRO A 134 -16.25 5.85 -5.95
N LYS A 135 -15.20 6.55 -5.50
CA LYS A 135 -14.11 7.02 -6.38
C LYS A 135 -13.20 5.89 -6.80
N VAL A 136 -12.85 4.98 -5.89
CA VAL A 136 -12.06 3.78 -6.23
C VAL A 136 -12.79 2.93 -7.26
N LEU A 137 -14.08 2.67 -7.07
CA LEU A 137 -14.84 1.81 -7.97
C LEU A 137 -15.04 2.47 -9.34
N GLU A 138 -15.35 3.77 -9.37
CA GLU A 138 -15.44 4.53 -10.62
C GLU A 138 -14.13 4.47 -11.41
N PHE A 139 -13.01 4.77 -10.76
CA PHE A 139 -11.69 4.74 -11.39
C PHE A 139 -11.33 3.34 -11.88
N ALA A 140 -11.54 2.30 -11.06
CA ALA A 140 -11.23 0.92 -11.43
C ALA A 140 -12.03 0.46 -12.68
N ARG A 141 -13.33 0.77 -12.73
CA ARG A 141 -14.17 0.44 -13.89
C ARG A 141 -13.65 1.07 -15.18
N GLN A 142 -13.24 2.33 -15.11
CA GLN A 142 -12.68 3.05 -16.25
C GLN A 142 -11.29 2.52 -16.62
N TYR A 143 -10.39 2.39 -15.65
CA TYR A 143 -9.00 1.96 -15.84
C TYR A 143 -8.92 0.58 -16.49
N PHE A 144 -9.66 -0.40 -15.98
CA PHE A 144 -9.67 -1.76 -16.51
C PHE A 144 -10.59 -1.94 -17.72
N ASN A 145 -11.37 -0.94 -18.12
CA ASN A 145 -12.47 -1.10 -19.09
C ASN A 145 -13.43 -2.24 -18.69
N CYS A 146 -13.87 -2.24 -17.43
CA CYS A 146 -14.76 -3.24 -16.86
C CYS A 146 -15.97 -2.58 -16.15
N PRO A 147 -17.04 -2.23 -16.88
CA PRO A 147 -18.21 -1.56 -16.29
C PRO A 147 -18.94 -2.38 -15.22
N THR A 148 -18.84 -3.71 -15.29
CA THR A 148 -19.51 -4.63 -14.35
C THR A 148 -18.66 -4.98 -13.13
N LEU A 149 -17.53 -4.30 -12.91
CA LEU A 149 -16.73 -4.51 -11.70
C LEU A 149 -17.53 -4.06 -10.48
N ASP A 150 -17.59 -4.90 -9.44
CA ASP A 150 -18.36 -4.61 -8.21
C ASP A 150 -17.51 -4.03 -7.08
N GLY A 151 -16.19 -4.13 -7.20
CA GLY A 151 -15.20 -3.66 -6.23
C GLY A 151 -13.78 -3.92 -6.72
N MET A 152 -12.81 -3.24 -6.12
CA MET A 152 -11.39 -3.49 -6.32
C MET A 152 -10.90 -4.50 -5.27
N PRO A 153 -10.27 -5.63 -5.64
CA PRO A 153 -9.75 -6.58 -4.67
C PRO A 153 -8.57 -6.00 -3.90
N LEU A 154 -8.55 -6.28 -2.61
CA LEU A 154 -7.42 -6.01 -1.72
C LEU A 154 -6.58 -7.29 -1.56
N GLU A 155 -5.36 -7.13 -1.08
CA GLU A 155 -4.46 -8.26 -0.85
C GLU A 155 -5.11 -9.28 0.10
N ASN A 156 -5.00 -10.56 -0.25
CA ASN A 156 -5.65 -11.69 0.42
C ASN A 156 -4.65 -12.78 0.82
N ILE A 157 -3.36 -12.54 0.62
CA ILE A 157 -2.24 -13.40 1.01
C ILE A 157 -1.30 -12.59 1.92
N GLY A 158 -0.65 -13.28 2.84
CA GLY A 158 0.23 -12.70 3.83
C GLY A 158 -0.37 -12.77 5.22
N ASP A 159 0.17 -11.97 6.12
CA ASP A 159 -0.26 -11.88 7.51
C ASP A 159 -1.36 -10.81 7.71
N ASP A 160 -1.75 -10.61 8.97
CA ASP A 160 -2.74 -9.60 9.36
C ASP A 160 -2.31 -8.16 9.04
N GLY A 161 -1.01 -7.91 8.86
CA GLY A 161 -0.48 -6.61 8.42
C GLY A 161 -0.67 -6.40 6.92
N SER A 162 -0.65 -7.48 6.14
CA SER A 162 -0.75 -7.47 4.69
C SER A 162 -2.20 -7.50 4.20
N VAL A 163 -2.99 -8.43 4.72
CA VAL A 163 -4.32 -8.75 4.19
C VAL A 163 -5.32 -7.62 4.42
N GLY A 164 -5.95 -7.16 3.34
CA GLY A 164 -6.99 -6.13 3.39
C GLY A 164 -6.50 -4.69 3.60
N SER A 165 -5.18 -4.47 3.73
CA SER A 165 -4.58 -3.13 3.89
C SER A 165 -3.73 -2.70 2.68
N HIS A 166 -3.66 -3.54 1.65
CA HIS A 166 -2.87 -3.33 0.44
C HIS A 166 -3.68 -3.63 -0.81
N TRP A 167 -3.26 -3.09 -1.96
CA TRP A 167 -3.82 -3.49 -3.24
C TRP A 167 -3.37 -4.88 -3.65
N LYS A 168 -4.27 -5.64 -4.27
CA LYS A 168 -3.96 -6.99 -4.77
C LYS A 168 -2.92 -6.93 -5.89
N SER A 169 -1.69 -7.41 -5.62
CA SER A 169 -0.55 -7.29 -6.54
C SER A 169 -0.77 -7.99 -7.88
N THR A 170 -1.57 -9.07 -7.92
CA THR A 170 -1.89 -9.78 -9.17
C THR A 170 -2.88 -9.03 -10.07
N VAL A 171 -3.38 -7.86 -9.63
CA VAL A 171 -4.36 -7.04 -10.36
C VAL A 171 -3.75 -5.70 -10.74
N ILE A 172 -3.00 -5.08 -9.84
CA ILE A 172 -2.14 -3.93 -10.14
C ILE A 172 -0.76 -4.21 -9.58
N GLU A 173 0.23 -4.19 -10.46
CA GLU A 173 1.65 -4.37 -10.13
C GLU A 173 2.34 -2.99 -10.09
N ASN A 174 3.40 -2.89 -9.27
CA ASN A 174 4.19 -1.69 -9.08
C ASN A 174 3.39 -0.50 -8.54
N GLU A 175 2.25 -0.75 -7.90
CA GLU A 175 1.56 0.27 -7.12
C GLU A 175 2.23 0.34 -5.75
N TYR A 176 2.59 1.54 -5.29
CA TYR A 176 3.40 1.65 -4.08
C TYR A 176 2.71 1.12 -2.81
N MET A 177 1.38 0.97 -2.80
CA MET A 177 0.59 0.31 -1.74
C MET A 177 0.29 -1.18 -2.02
N ASN A 178 1.01 -1.83 -2.92
CA ASN A 178 1.10 -3.28 -2.94
C ASN A 178 1.85 -3.78 -1.69
N ALA A 179 1.52 -4.98 -1.19
CA ALA A 179 2.13 -5.54 0.03
C ALA A 179 3.61 -5.91 -0.13
N SER A 180 4.10 -5.97 -1.37
CA SER A 180 5.50 -6.24 -1.69
C SER A 180 6.11 -5.03 -2.37
N VAL A 181 7.35 -4.72 -2.02
CA VAL A 181 8.11 -3.61 -2.61
C VAL A 181 8.43 -3.92 -4.07
N SER A 182 8.26 -2.93 -4.94
CA SER A 182 8.72 -3.02 -6.33
C SER A 182 10.24 -2.93 -6.39
N ASN A 183 10.87 -3.81 -7.17
CA ASN A 183 12.32 -3.78 -7.36
C ASN A 183 12.78 -2.75 -8.40
N THR A 184 11.85 -2.14 -9.15
CA THR A 184 12.17 -1.15 -10.19
C THR A 184 11.63 0.22 -9.82
N GLN A 185 10.32 0.41 -9.97
CA GLN A 185 9.62 1.65 -9.64
C GLN A 185 8.32 1.31 -8.93
N ALA A 186 8.03 2.02 -7.85
CA ALA A 186 6.70 2.04 -7.25
C ALA A 186 5.96 3.32 -7.69
N TYR A 187 4.69 3.20 -8.07
CA TYR A 187 3.88 4.30 -8.59
C TYR A 187 2.81 4.73 -7.59
N TYR A 188 2.72 6.05 -7.33
CA TYR A 188 1.57 6.67 -6.69
C TYR A 188 0.43 6.80 -7.71
N SER A 189 -0.37 5.75 -7.82
CA SER A 189 -1.36 5.64 -8.89
C SER A 189 -2.68 6.36 -8.58
N GLY A 190 -3.52 6.46 -9.60
CA GLY A 190 -4.91 6.88 -9.43
C GLY A 190 -5.72 5.99 -8.48
N PHE A 191 -5.31 4.74 -8.21
CA PHE A 191 -5.99 3.89 -7.23
C PHE A 191 -5.81 4.42 -5.82
N THR A 192 -4.56 4.63 -5.37
CA THR A 192 -4.30 5.14 -4.02
C THR A 192 -4.77 6.58 -3.85
N ALA A 193 -4.64 7.41 -4.88
CA ALA A 193 -5.21 8.76 -4.85
C ALA A 193 -6.74 8.72 -4.64
N ASN A 194 -7.48 7.91 -5.39
CA ASN A 194 -8.92 7.81 -5.21
C ASN A 194 -9.32 7.13 -3.89
N LEU A 195 -8.50 6.23 -3.36
CA LEU A 195 -8.69 5.67 -2.02
C LEU A 195 -8.57 6.77 -0.96
N LEU A 196 -7.53 7.61 -1.03
CA LEU A 196 -7.35 8.72 -0.10
C LEU A 196 -8.52 9.72 -0.18
N ARG A 197 -9.06 9.99 -1.38
CA ARG A 197 -10.31 10.78 -1.52
C ARG A 197 -11.48 10.12 -0.82
N ASP A 198 -11.65 8.82 -1.02
CA ASP A 198 -12.75 8.04 -0.43
C ASP A 198 -12.60 7.85 1.09
N THR A 199 -11.45 8.12 1.70
CA THR A 199 -11.35 8.19 3.17
C THR A 199 -12.26 9.28 3.75
N GLY A 200 -12.44 10.38 3.00
CA GLY A 200 -13.14 11.58 3.43
C GLY A 200 -12.36 12.46 4.40
N PHE A 201 -11.09 12.14 4.70
CA PHE A 201 -10.24 12.92 5.59
C PHE A 201 -9.55 14.08 4.89
N TYR A 202 -9.30 13.93 3.58
CA TYR A 202 -8.59 14.90 2.75
C TYR A 202 -9.58 15.59 1.79
N ASP A 203 -9.50 16.91 1.70
CA ASP A 203 -10.38 17.71 0.85
C ASP A 203 -9.97 17.61 -0.63
N GLU A 204 -8.66 17.68 -0.88
CA GLU A 204 -8.08 17.67 -2.23
C GLU A 204 -6.84 16.78 -2.30
N ILE A 205 -6.56 16.28 -3.49
CA ILE A 205 -5.30 15.62 -3.84
C ILE A 205 -4.76 16.33 -5.07
N ASN A 206 -3.49 16.69 -5.04
CA ASN A 206 -2.83 17.30 -6.19
C ASN A 206 -2.69 16.27 -7.32
N GLU A 207 -3.55 16.39 -8.33
CA GLU A 207 -3.56 15.52 -9.51
C GLU A 207 -2.23 15.51 -10.26
N SER A 208 -1.42 16.57 -10.16
CA SER A 208 -0.11 16.61 -10.83
C SER A 208 0.88 15.60 -10.26
N MET A 209 0.63 15.06 -9.07
CA MET A 209 1.46 14.03 -8.44
C MET A 209 0.98 12.61 -8.79
N VAL A 210 -0.20 12.45 -9.37
CA VAL A 210 -0.76 11.13 -9.68
C VAL A 210 -0.07 10.57 -10.92
N GLU A 211 0.60 9.43 -10.74
CA GLU A 211 1.37 8.78 -11.77
C GLU A 211 0.50 7.88 -12.65
N LYS A 212 0.89 7.79 -13.92
CA LYS A 212 0.23 6.90 -14.88
C LYS A 212 0.85 5.51 -14.78
N ILE A 213 0.02 4.53 -14.50
CA ILE A 213 0.34 3.12 -14.60
C ILE A 213 -0.34 2.51 -15.82
N PHE A 214 0.18 1.39 -16.30
CA PHE A 214 -0.30 0.71 -17.51
C PHE A 214 -0.65 -0.75 -17.28
N TYR A 215 -0.13 -1.38 -16.23
CA TYR A 215 -0.42 -2.77 -15.91
C TYR A 215 -1.93 -3.01 -15.74
N GLY A 216 -2.49 -3.92 -16.54
CA GLY A 216 -3.92 -4.22 -16.55
C GLY A 216 -4.82 -3.16 -17.20
N GLN A 217 -4.29 -2.04 -17.70
CA GLN A 217 -5.11 -0.96 -18.25
C GLN A 217 -5.87 -1.44 -19.51
N GLY A 218 -7.20 -1.29 -19.49
CA GLY A 218 -8.07 -1.62 -20.62
C GLY A 218 -8.25 -3.11 -20.93
N VAL A 219 -7.66 -4.01 -20.13
CA VAL A 219 -7.65 -5.47 -20.39
C VAL A 219 -9.03 -6.12 -20.20
N GLY A 220 -9.93 -5.47 -19.47
CA GLY A 220 -11.30 -5.91 -19.22
C GLY A 220 -11.45 -6.76 -17.95
N CYS A 221 -12.69 -7.15 -17.65
CA CYS A 221 -13.05 -7.77 -16.38
C CYS A 221 -12.30 -9.07 -16.05
N GLN A 222 -11.91 -9.83 -17.09
CA GLN A 222 -11.21 -11.10 -16.92
C GLN A 222 -9.82 -10.93 -16.32
N HIS A 223 -9.19 -9.75 -16.43
CA HIS A 223 -7.96 -9.45 -15.71
C HIS A 223 -8.11 -9.63 -14.20
N ILE A 224 -9.24 -9.13 -13.67
CA ILE A 224 -9.51 -9.13 -12.24
C ILE A 224 -10.13 -10.45 -11.81
N THR A 225 -11.18 -10.91 -12.49
CA THR A 225 -11.99 -12.06 -12.03
C THR A 225 -11.61 -13.39 -12.66
N GLY A 226 -10.86 -13.37 -13.76
CA GLY A 226 -10.44 -14.56 -14.49
C GLY A 226 -9.23 -15.23 -13.86
N GLN A 227 -8.76 -16.29 -14.51
CA GLN A 227 -7.50 -16.95 -14.15
C GLN A 227 -6.30 -16.19 -14.75
N CYS A 228 -5.12 -16.39 -14.19
CA CYS A 228 -3.89 -15.92 -14.81
C CYS A 228 -3.71 -16.60 -16.18
N ASP A 229 -3.30 -15.83 -17.18
CA ASP A 229 -3.23 -16.27 -18.58
C ASP A 229 -1.88 -15.86 -19.16
N SER A 230 -0.96 -16.82 -19.32
CA SER A 230 0.40 -16.58 -19.81
C SER A 230 0.45 -16.01 -21.22
N ASN A 231 -0.65 -16.00 -21.97
CA ASN A 231 -0.70 -15.36 -23.29
C ASN A 231 -0.88 -13.83 -23.21
N ARG A 232 -1.09 -13.27 -22.02
CA ARG A 232 -1.23 -11.82 -21.82
C ARG A 232 0.07 -11.22 -21.32
N ARG A 233 0.30 -9.97 -21.72
CA ARG A 233 1.50 -9.19 -21.38
C ARG A 233 1.74 -9.08 -19.86
N GLU A 234 0.68 -9.09 -19.06
CA GLU A 234 0.73 -8.99 -17.60
C GLU A 234 1.30 -10.23 -16.91
N TYR A 235 1.49 -11.33 -17.64
CA TYR A 235 2.03 -12.59 -17.14
C TYR A 235 3.23 -13.01 -17.99
N CYS A 236 4.09 -13.83 -17.41
CA CYS A 236 5.27 -14.37 -18.07
C CYS A 236 5.23 -15.91 -18.05
N GLU A 237 5.95 -16.53 -19.00
CA GLU A 237 6.20 -17.97 -19.02
C GLU A 237 7.69 -18.26 -18.78
N PRO A 238 8.07 -18.96 -17.70
CA PRO A 238 9.49 -19.15 -17.34
C PRO A 238 10.34 -19.84 -18.39
N GLU A 239 9.72 -20.61 -19.29
CA GLU A 239 10.44 -21.34 -20.34
C GLU A 239 10.91 -20.44 -21.48
N ILE A 240 10.31 -19.26 -21.64
CA ILE A 240 10.55 -18.35 -22.77
C ILE A 240 10.83 -16.90 -22.35
N ASP A 241 10.30 -16.45 -21.22
CA ASP A 241 10.35 -15.05 -20.78
C ASP A 241 11.34 -14.79 -19.63
N ASP A 242 12.06 -15.82 -19.17
CA ASP A 242 13.05 -15.64 -18.10
C ASP A 242 14.20 -14.72 -18.53
N GLN A 243 14.64 -13.85 -17.61
CA GLN A 243 15.68 -12.83 -17.83
C GLN A 243 15.35 -11.79 -18.92
N LEU A 244 14.08 -11.70 -19.33
CA LEU A 244 13.60 -10.58 -20.15
C LEU A 244 13.30 -9.34 -19.30
N CYS A 245 12.91 -8.25 -19.95
CA CYS A 245 12.52 -7.03 -19.26
C CYS A 245 11.23 -7.23 -18.44
N ASP A 246 11.13 -6.52 -17.31
CA ASP A 246 9.88 -6.39 -16.57
C ASP A 246 8.78 -5.74 -17.42
N TYR A 247 7.52 -5.77 -16.96
CA TYR A 247 6.37 -5.24 -17.72
C TYR A 247 6.59 -3.80 -18.22
N TYR A 248 7.27 -2.97 -17.41
CA TYR A 248 7.51 -1.56 -17.67
C TYR A 248 8.80 -1.27 -18.44
N HIS A 249 9.61 -2.30 -18.72
CA HIS A 249 10.91 -2.20 -19.38
C HIS A 249 11.91 -1.31 -18.64
N LEU A 250 11.83 -1.31 -17.30
CA LEU A 250 12.71 -0.56 -16.41
C LEU A 250 13.93 -1.37 -15.97
N GLY A 251 13.82 -2.70 -15.98
CA GLY A 251 14.89 -3.60 -15.56
C GLY A 251 14.72 -5.01 -16.09
N ALA A 252 15.73 -5.85 -15.83
CA ALA A 252 15.61 -7.29 -16.04
C ALA A 252 14.67 -7.91 -15.00
N SER A 253 13.97 -8.97 -15.38
CA SER A 253 13.03 -9.70 -14.55
C SER A 253 13.34 -11.19 -14.54
N GLU A 254 13.01 -11.85 -13.44
CA GLU A 254 13.03 -13.32 -13.34
C GLU A 254 11.59 -13.82 -13.43
N CYS A 255 11.34 -14.75 -14.35
CA CYS A 255 10.01 -15.33 -14.49
C CYS A 255 9.94 -16.63 -13.70
N SER A 256 9.18 -16.65 -12.60
CA SER A 256 9.07 -17.82 -11.73
C SER A 256 7.64 -18.34 -11.62
N LYS A 257 7.50 -19.67 -11.64
CA LYS A 257 6.27 -20.38 -11.25
C LYS A 257 6.40 -20.74 -9.77
N ALA A 258 5.76 -19.97 -8.88
CA ALA A 258 5.69 -20.29 -7.46
C ALA A 258 4.34 -20.93 -7.08
N GLN A 259 4.36 -21.96 -6.24
CA GLN A 259 3.19 -22.33 -5.44
C GLN A 259 3.03 -21.30 -4.30
N GLN A 260 1.80 -20.84 -4.13
CA GLN A 260 1.40 -19.60 -3.48
C GLN A 260 1.50 -19.61 -1.94
N GLU A 261 2.59 -20.15 -1.37
CA GLU A 261 2.81 -20.17 0.08
C GLU A 261 4.08 -19.43 0.55
N ASN A 262 5.00 -18.99 -0.32
CA ASN A 262 6.25 -18.34 0.11
C ASN A 262 6.81 -17.33 -0.90
N VAL A 263 6.16 -16.17 -1.09
CA VAL A 263 6.82 -15.03 -1.76
C VAL A 263 6.74 -13.82 -0.83
N ILE A 264 7.58 -13.82 0.19
CA ILE A 264 7.94 -12.62 0.98
C ILE A 264 9.34 -12.12 0.60
N ASN A 265 10.11 -12.84 -0.23
CA ASN A 265 11.46 -12.39 -0.61
C ASN A 265 11.71 -12.61 -2.10
N MET A 266 11.59 -11.56 -2.90
CA MET A 266 12.29 -11.45 -4.18
C MET A 266 13.52 -10.56 -3.99
N ASN A 267 14.58 -11.15 -3.44
CA ASN A 267 15.94 -10.62 -3.61
C ASN A 267 16.39 -10.97 -5.03
N VAL A 268 16.36 -10.01 -5.95
CA VAL A 268 17.15 -10.11 -7.18
C VAL A 268 18.45 -9.37 -6.95
N ASN A 269 19.56 -10.09 -7.05
CA ASN A 269 20.89 -9.48 -7.09
C ASN A 269 20.99 -8.66 -8.38
N LEU A 270 21.10 -7.34 -8.25
CA LEU A 270 21.62 -6.50 -9.32
C LEU A 270 23.09 -6.89 -9.54
N THR A 271 23.36 -7.83 -10.45
CA THR A 271 24.71 -8.00 -10.98
C THR A 271 24.90 -6.96 -12.08
N ASP A 272 25.66 -5.91 -11.74
CA ASP A 272 26.23 -4.96 -12.71
C ASP A 272 27.04 -5.74 -13.76
N ASN A 273 26.49 -5.88 -14.96
CA ASN A 273 27.30 -6.25 -16.13
C ASN A 273 27.86 -4.96 -16.75
N LYS A 274 29.15 -4.72 -16.47
CA LYS A 274 30.02 -3.82 -17.24
C LYS A 274 30.18 -4.28 -18.68
#